data_AF-D2QIF6-F1
#
_entry.id   AF-D2QIF6-F1
#
_cell.length_a   1.000
_cell.length_b   1.000
_cell.length_c   1.000
_cell.angle_alpha   90.00
_cell.angle_beta   90.00
_cell.angle_gamma   90.00
#
_symmetry.space_group_name_H-M   'P 1'
#
loop_
_entity.id
_entity.type
_entity.pdbx_description
1 polymer ?
#
loop_
_entity_poly.entity_id
_entity_poly.type
_entity_poly.pdbx_seq_one_letter_code
_entity_poly.pdbx_strand_id
1 'polypeptide(L)'
;MKTLLLYVYLSILASQPILAQFWTKEDIKKQLPLFIRALNYPLGNDKFHLTYNITTDSIPPNHPLFKLFKNHDLYISYLLSRYSTIDYQSIFKPNTPFPQADRAFRQALTNDTLLNHCFLETATYYLKAQEIPLKDISVLPKQSLTMPTLLAVAARFFNHLETRPNDHVAWFMNLKGTPDYDASEVGNQPLIEAFCSEAIMKWSFLPEWSQLPYERRFYEEVEALTNRTALLTDAKDKRELVRPAMRDLMTHSKELEKALLTEYELSKEWLGFTLIK
;
A
#
# COMPACT_ATOMS: atom_id res chain seq x y z
N MET A 1 -3.79 -31.83 -69.74
CA MET A 1 -4.35 -30.90 -68.73
C MET A 1 -3.80 -31.30 -67.37
N LYS A 2 -3.08 -30.36 -66.74
CA LYS A 2 -2.52 -30.48 -65.38
C LYS A 2 -3.61 -30.18 -64.34
N THR A 3 -3.26 -30.49 -63.08
CA THR A 3 -3.79 -29.93 -61.81
C THR A 3 -5.19 -30.38 -61.39
N LEU A 4 -5.49 -30.72 -60.13
CA LEU A 4 -4.81 -30.50 -58.86
C LEU A 4 -5.35 -31.54 -57.84
N LEU A 5 -4.50 -32.46 -57.36
CA LEU A 5 -4.80 -33.24 -56.15
C LEU A 5 -4.47 -32.34 -54.95
N LEU A 6 -5.49 -31.83 -54.28
CA LEU A 6 -5.32 -31.03 -53.07
C LEU A 6 -4.93 -31.97 -51.93
N TYR A 7 -3.66 -31.92 -51.56
CA TYR A 7 -3.12 -32.61 -50.39
C TYR A 7 -3.81 -32.08 -49.13
N VAL A 8 -4.37 -33.03 -48.38
CA VAL A 8 -4.69 -32.93 -46.96
C VAL A 8 -3.41 -32.50 -46.23
N TYR A 9 -3.37 -31.26 -45.73
CA TYR A 9 -2.49 -30.89 -44.62
C TYR A 9 -3.36 -30.44 -43.46
N LEU A 10 -3.56 -31.40 -42.58
CA LEU A 10 -4.18 -31.30 -41.28
C LEU A 10 -3.36 -30.32 -40.43
N SER A 11 -3.74 -29.05 -40.39
CA SER A 11 -3.20 -28.08 -39.43
C SER A 11 -3.81 -28.31 -38.05
N ILE A 12 -3.60 -29.49 -37.47
CA ILE A 12 -3.71 -29.67 -36.02
C ILE A 12 -2.37 -29.23 -35.46
N LEU A 13 -2.16 -27.91 -35.41
CA LEU A 13 -1.33 -27.33 -34.37
C LEU A 13 -2.11 -27.60 -33.08
N ALA A 14 -1.86 -28.76 -32.48
CA ALA A 14 -2.18 -29.00 -31.10
C ALA A 14 -1.55 -27.84 -30.33
N SER A 15 -2.40 -26.91 -29.91
CA SER A 15 -2.16 -26.07 -28.75
C SER A 15 -1.80 -27.03 -27.63
N GLN A 16 -0.50 -27.28 -27.45
CA GLN A 16 -0.05 -27.95 -26.25
C GLN A 16 -0.63 -27.12 -25.11
N PRO A 17 -1.42 -27.73 -24.20
CA PRO A 17 -1.83 -27.03 -23.02
C PRO A 17 -0.52 -26.62 -22.35
N ILE A 18 -0.23 -25.32 -22.34
CA ILE A 18 0.72 -24.76 -21.41
C ILE A 18 0.19 -25.27 -20.07
N LEU A 19 0.89 -26.26 -19.49
CA LEU A 19 0.52 -26.82 -18.19
C LEU A 19 0.42 -25.60 -17.29
N ALA A 20 -0.81 -25.25 -16.91
CA ALA A 20 -1.06 -24.02 -16.18
C ALA A 20 -0.22 -24.12 -14.91
N GLN A 21 0.80 -23.26 -14.79
CA GLN A 21 1.69 -23.30 -13.66
C GLN A 21 0.86 -22.91 -12.44
N PHE A 22 0.58 -23.90 -11.59
CA PHE A 22 -0.13 -23.66 -10.35
C PHE A 22 0.79 -22.95 -9.37
N TRP A 23 0.28 -21.91 -8.73
CA TRP A 23 1.01 -21.17 -7.71
C TRP A 23 0.73 -21.73 -6.32
N THR A 24 1.79 -22.11 -5.59
CA THR A 24 1.72 -22.56 -4.20
C THR A 24 2.05 -21.43 -3.22
N LYS A 25 1.82 -21.65 -1.92
CA LYS A 25 2.21 -20.69 -0.86
C LYS A 25 3.69 -20.34 -0.91
N GLU A 26 4.54 -21.34 -1.17
CA GLU A 26 5.99 -21.16 -1.24
C GLU A 26 6.41 -20.42 -2.50
N ASP A 27 5.70 -20.60 -3.62
CA ASP A 27 5.95 -19.82 -4.83
C ASP A 27 5.65 -18.34 -4.58
N ILE A 28 4.53 -18.03 -3.93
CA ILE A 28 4.15 -16.66 -3.60
C ILE A 28 5.19 -16.01 -2.68
N LYS A 29 5.55 -16.64 -1.55
CA LYS A 29 6.53 -16.08 -0.59
C LYS A 29 7.88 -15.74 -1.25
N LYS A 30 8.33 -16.54 -2.21
CA LYS A 30 9.59 -16.31 -2.93
C LYS A 30 9.57 -15.09 -3.84
N GLN A 31 8.40 -14.50 -4.12
CA GLN A 31 8.29 -13.35 -5.01
C GLN A 31 8.69 -12.04 -4.36
N LEU A 32 8.41 -11.85 -3.07
CA LEU A 32 8.60 -10.56 -2.41
C LEU A 32 10.05 -10.02 -2.56
N PRO A 33 11.12 -10.82 -2.36
CA PRO A 33 12.49 -10.38 -2.57
C PRO A 33 12.88 -10.13 -4.04
N LEU A 34 12.05 -10.53 -5.01
CA LEU A 34 12.28 -10.22 -6.42
C LEU A 34 11.94 -8.77 -6.73
N PHE A 35 10.85 -8.28 -6.15
CA PHE A 35 10.32 -6.93 -6.38
C PHE A 35 10.91 -5.88 -5.43
N ILE A 36 11.46 -6.28 -4.29
CA ILE A 36 12.00 -5.34 -3.31
C ILE A 36 13.52 -5.39 -3.33
N ARG A 37 14.15 -4.22 -3.32
CA ARG A 37 15.59 -4.04 -3.27
C ARG A 37 15.98 -3.12 -2.12
N ALA A 38 17.15 -3.36 -1.52
CA ALA A 38 17.78 -2.34 -0.71
C ALA A 38 18.18 -1.14 -1.60
N LEU A 39 18.02 0.07 -1.08
CA LEU A 39 18.54 1.30 -1.69
C LEU A 39 19.60 1.90 -0.77
N ASN A 40 20.68 2.36 -1.37
CA ASN A 40 21.75 3.06 -0.68
C ASN A 40 21.73 4.56 -1.04
N TYR A 41 21.34 5.42 -0.09
CA TYR A 41 21.45 6.88 -0.24
C TYR A 41 22.73 7.37 0.46
N PRO A 42 23.72 7.88 -0.29
CA PRO A 42 24.89 8.49 0.32
C PRO A 42 24.51 9.79 1.03
N LEU A 43 24.87 9.90 2.31
CA LEU A 43 24.68 11.10 3.13
C LEU A 43 25.98 11.92 3.27
N GLY A 44 27.09 11.47 2.66
CA GLY A 44 28.42 12.05 2.81
C GLY A 44 29.19 11.52 4.03
N ASN A 45 30.52 11.72 4.06
CA ASN A 45 31.42 11.27 5.14
C ASN A 45 31.28 9.77 5.52
N ASP A 46 31.22 8.88 4.53
CA ASP A 46 31.01 7.44 4.69
C ASP A 46 29.71 7.05 5.44
N LYS A 47 28.77 7.98 5.57
CA LYS A 47 27.43 7.74 6.10
C LYS A 47 26.47 7.47 4.96
N PHE A 48 25.61 6.49 5.18
CA PHE A 48 24.60 6.06 4.23
C PHE A 48 23.26 5.95 4.95
N HIS A 49 22.18 6.33 4.27
CA HIS A 49 20.83 5.96 4.66
C HIS A 49 20.40 4.80 3.78
N LEU A 50 20.18 3.64 4.40
CA LEU A 50 19.71 2.46 3.69
C LEU A 50 18.21 2.32 3.90
N THR A 51 17.48 2.36 2.79
CA THR A 51 16.03 2.16 2.72
C THR A 51 15.73 1.04 1.73
N TYR A 52 14.48 0.84 1.35
CA TYR A 52 14.11 -0.10 0.31
C TYR A 52 13.35 0.61 -0.81
N ASN A 53 13.30 -0.03 -1.97
CA ASN A 53 12.42 0.35 -3.05
C ASN A 53 11.72 -0.87 -3.63
N ILE A 54 10.49 -0.63 -4.10
CA ILE A 54 9.80 -1.54 -4.98
C ILE A 54 10.28 -1.24 -6.40
N THR A 55 10.79 -2.24 -7.09
CA THR A 55 11.24 -2.13 -8.48
C THR A 55 10.57 -3.19 -9.33
N THR A 56 10.11 -2.75 -10.49
CA THR A 56 9.58 -3.61 -11.54
C THR A 56 10.49 -3.68 -12.77
N ASP A 57 11.59 -2.92 -12.80
CA ASP A 57 12.42 -2.74 -14.01
C ASP A 57 13.10 -4.04 -14.45
N SER A 58 13.47 -4.89 -13.49
CA SER A 58 14.07 -6.21 -13.74
C SER A 58 13.04 -7.34 -13.81
N ILE A 59 11.75 -7.04 -13.71
CA ILE A 59 10.68 -8.04 -13.68
C ILE A 59 9.97 -8.05 -15.04
N PRO A 60 9.83 -9.22 -15.69
CA PRO A 60 9.09 -9.32 -16.94
C PRO A 60 7.65 -8.78 -16.80
N PRO A 61 7.14 -7.98 -17.75
CA PRO A 61 5.77 -7.44 -17.68
C PRO A 61 4.67 -8.50 -17.66
N ASN A 62 4.96 -9.72 -18.14
CA ASN A 62 4.06 -10.87 -18.09
C ASN A 62 4.14 -11.65 -16.77
N HIS A 63 4.98 -11.24 -15.82
CA HIS A 63 5.04 -11.87 -14.51
C HIS A 63 3.69 -11.69 -13.79
N PRO A 64 3.11 -12.75 -13.19
CA PRO A 64 1.79 -12.71 -12.55
C PRO A 64 1.56 -11.56 -11.58
N LEU A 65 2.57 -11.18 -10.78
CA LEU A 65 2.48 -10.10 -9.80
C LEU A 65 2.97 -8.73 -10.31
N PHE A 66 3.38 -8.61 -11.57
CA PHE A 66 3.98 -7.37 -12.09
C PHE A 66 3.09 -6.15 -11.90
N LYS A 67 1.82 -6.25 -12.32
CA LYS A 67 0.85 -5.15 -12.23
C LYS A 67 0.48 -4.82 -10.78
N LEU A 68 0.48 -5.80 -9.87
CA LEU A 68 0.28 -5.54 -8.44
C LEU A 68 1.36 -4.59 -7.92
N PHE A 69 2.64 -4.92 -8.11
CA PHE A 69 3.73 -4.07 -7.63
C PHE A 69 3.87 -2.76 -8.42
N LYS A 70 3.51 -2.75 -9.72
CA LYS A 70 3.61 -1.54 -10.55
C LYS A 70 2.51 -0.51 -10.24
N ASN A 71 1.28 -0.96 -10.03
CA ASN A 71 0.12 -0.07 -9.90
C ASN A 71 -0.27 0.17 -8.44
N HIS A 72 0.21 -0.68 -7.52
CA HIS A 72 -0.11 -0.66 -6.10
C HIS A 72 1.14 -0.72 -5.22
N ASP A 73 2.19 -0.02 -5.64
CA ASP A 73 3.45 0.12 -4.88
C ASP A 73 3.23 0.75 -3.50
N LEU A 74 2.34 1.74 -3.38
CA LEU A 74 1.98 2.37 -2.11
C LEU A 74 1.30 1.40 -1.14
N TYR A 75 0.45 0.50 -1.65
CA TYR A 75 -0.19 -0.57 -0.87
C TYR A 75 0.87 -1.50 -0.26
N ILE A 76 1.78 -1.99 -1.11
CA ILE A 76 2.84 -2.90 -0.68
C ILE A 76 3.84 -2.18 0.23
N SER A 77 4.14 -0.92 -0.04
CA SER A 77 4.99 -0.07 0.81
C SER A 77 4.41 0.10 2.20
N TYR A 78 3.09 0.24 2.32
CA TYR A 78 2.42 0.26 3.61
C TYR A 78 2.63 -1.05 4.37
N LEU A 79 2.37 -2.19 3.73
CA LEU A 79 2.59 -3.51 4.35
C LEU A 79 4.03 -3.69 4.83
N LEU A 80 5.01 -3.30 4.00
CA LEU A 80 6.43 -3.35 4.37
C LEU A 80 6.74 -2.47 5.58
N SER A 81 6.28 -1.22 5.58
CA SER A 81 6.59 -0.30 6.65
C SER A 81 5.96 -0.72 7.99
N ARG A 82 4.75 -1.28 7.96
CA ARG A 82 3.93 -1.58 9.15
C ARG A 82 4.05 -3.00 9.66
N TYR A 83 4.00 -3.95 8.75
CA TYR A 83 3.88 -5.38 9.07
C TYR A 83 5.21 -6.12 8.87
N SER A 84 6.29 -5.40 8.54
CA SER A 84 7.63 -5.97 8.65
C SER A 84 8.19 -5.88 10.07
N THR A 85 8.76 -7.01 10.50
CA THR A 85 9.53 -7.16 11.75
C THR A 85 11.03 -6.97 11.53
N ILE A 86 11.45 -6.64 10.29
CA ILE A 86 12.85 -6.49 9.92
C ILE A 86 13.45 -5.27 10.63
N ASP A 87 14.52 -5.53 11.40
CA ASP A 87 15.38 -4.48 11.91
C ASP A 87 16.39 -4.07 10.83
N TYR A 88 16.00 -3.07 10.04
CA TYR A 88 16.85 -2.49 8.99
C TYR A 88 18.20 -2.01 9.54
N GLN A 89 18.27 -1.48 10.76
CA GLN A 89 19.52 -0.96 11.32
C GLN A 89 20.51 -2.10 11.64
N SER A 90 20.00 -3.27 12.03
CA SER A 90 20.84 -4.46 12.24
C SER A 90 21.42 -5.03 10.94
N ILE A 91 20.70 -4.89 9.83
CA ILE A 91 21.11 -5.39 8.50
C ILE A 91 22.06 -4.40 7.82
N PHE A 92 21.81 -3.11 7.98
CA PHE A 92 22.50 -2.02 7.30
C PHE A 92 23.50 -1.31 8.22
N LYS A 93 24.47 -2.07 8.75
CA LYS A 93 25.50 -1.51 9.64
C LYS A 93 26.54 -0.70 8.85
N PRO A 94 27.12 0.36 9.47
CA PRO A 94 28.29 1.05 8.92
C PRO A 94 29.36 0.05 8.50
N ASN A 95 29.96 0.25 7.32
CA ASN A 95 30.98 -0.62 6.71
C ASN A 95 30.54 -2.00 6.21
N THR A 96 29.25 -2.35 6.29
CA THR A 96 28.78 -3.57 5.62
C THR A 96 28.74 -3.35 4.11
N PRO A 97 29.44 -4.15 3.29
CA PRO A 97 29.36 -4.04 1.84
C PRO A 97 27.91 -4.17 1.36
N PHE A 98 27.48 -3.26 0.48
CA PHE A 98 26.10 -3.25 -0.01
C PHE A 98 25.60 -4.61 -0.55
N PRO A 99 26.36 -5.39 -1.34
CA PRO A 99 25.92 -6.71 -1.80
C PRO A 99 25.66 -7.71 -0.67
N GLN A 100 26.38 -7.60 0.45
CA GLN A 100 26.15 -8.42 1.63
C GLN A 100 24.87 -7.99 2.34
N ALA A 101 24.66 -6.68 2.50
CA ALA A 101 23.46 -6.14 3.13
C ALA A 101 22.19 -6.42 2.32
N ASP A 102 22.22 -6.28 0.99
CA ASP A 102 21.07 -6.61 0.11
C ASP A 102 20.72 -8.11 0.20
N ARG A 103 21.72 -8.99 0.28
CA ARG A 103 21.49 -10.44 0.46
C ARG A 103 20.84 -10.73 1.81
N ALA A 104 21.36 -10.14 2.89
CA ALA A 104 20.79 -10.29 4.23
C ALA A 104 19.36 -9.74 4.29
N PHE A 105 19.11 -8.60 3.66
CA PHE A 105 17.78 -8.00 3.57
C PHE A 105 16.78 -8.91 2.85
N ARG A 106 17.14 -9.48 1.69
CA ARG A 106 16.29 -10.44 0.98
C ARG A 106 15.98 -11.69 1.80
N GLN A 107 16.98 -12.22 2.51
CA GLN A 107 16.77 -13.34 3.42
C GLN A 107 15.81 -12.97 4.56
N ALA A 108 15.95 -11.76 5.11
CA ALA A 108 15.04 -11.26 6.14
C ALA A 108 13.61 -11.11 5.60
N LEU A 109 13.42 -10.58 4.38
CA LEU A 109 12.12 -10.53 3.70
C LEU A 109 11.49 -11.92 3.52
N THR A 110 12.28 -12.93 3.16
CA THR A 110 11.78 -14.31 3.03
C THR A 110 11.37 -14.92 4.37
N ASN A 111 12.03 -14.53 5.46
CA ASN A 111 11.83 -15.12 6.79
C ASN A 111 10.83 -14.34 7.66
N ASP A 112 10.45 -13.12 7.27
CA ASP A 112 9.53 -12.27 8.02
C ASP A 112 8.11 -12.85 7.99
N THR A 113 7.71 -13.53 9.07
CA THR A 113 6.45 -14.28 9.10
C THR A 113 5.22 -13.38 9.04
N LEU A 114 5.26 -12.22 9.71
CA LEU A 114 4.14 -11.28 9.75
C LEU A 114 3.91 -10.64 8.38
N LEU A 115 4.99 -10.16 7.75
CA LEU A 115 4.94 -9.58 6.42
C LEU A 115 4.51 -10.60 5.38
N ASN A 116 5.08 -11.81 5.41
CA ASN A 116 4.71 -12.86 4.46
C ASN A 116 3.28 -13.34 4.63
N HIS A 117 2.70 -13.28 5.84
CA HIS A 117 1.29 -13.56 6.04
C HIS A 117 0.41 -12.54 5.30
N CYS A 118 0.67 -11.24 5.52
CA CYS A 118 -0.07 -10.17 4.84
C CYS A 118 0.09 -10.24 3.32
N PHE A 119 1.33 -10.42 2.85
CA PHE A 119 1.62 -10.51 1.42
C PHE A 119 0.99 -11.75 0.77
N LEU A 120 1.03 -12.91 1.43
CA LEU A 120 0.40 -14.12 0.92
C LEU A 120 -1.10 -13.90 0.71
N GLU A 121 -1.77 -13.23 1.65
CA GLU A 121 -3.20 -12.92 1.53
C GLU A 121 -3.47 -11.96 0.37
N THR A 122 -2.73 -10.85 0.28
CA THR A 122 -2.82 -9.89 -0.83
C THR A 122 -2.60 -10.56 -2.19
N ALA A 123 -1.50 -11.32 -2.34
CA ALA A 123 -1.17 -12.00 -3.58
C ALA A 123 -2.20 -13.09 -3.94
N THR A 124 -2.78 -13.76 -2.95
CA THR A 124 -3.82 -14.78 -3.18
C THR A 124 -5.09 -14.16 -3.77
N TYR A 125 -5.59 -13.06 -3.21
CA TYR A 125 -6.74 -12.36 -3.78
C TYR A 125 -6.42 -11.81 -5.17
N TYR A 126 -5.22 -11.25 -5.36
CA TYR A 126 -4.78 -10.74 -6.64
C TYR A 126 -4.70 -11.81 -7.72
N LEU A 127 -3.98 -12.90 -7.48
CA LEU A 127 -3.85 -14.00 -8.44
C LEU A 127 -5.20 -14.63 -8.76
N LYS A 128 -6.09 -14.75 -7.76
CA LYS A 128 -7.45 -15.25 -7.98
C LYS A 128 -8.27 -14.33 -8.89
N ALA A 129 -8.17 -13.01 -8.71
CA ALA A 129 -8.82 -12.02 -9.57
C ALA A 129 -8.24 -11.99 -11.00
N GLN A 130 -7.00 -12.42 -11.18
CA GLN A 130 -6.37 -12.60 -12.50
C GLN A 130 -6.61 -13.99 -13.10
N GLU A 131 -7.48 -14.82 -12.50
CA GLU A 131 -7.77 -16.19 -12.93
C GLU A 131 -6.54 -17.11 -12.98
N ILE A 132 -5.49 -16.78 -12.22
CA ILE A 132 -4.27 -17.58 -12.14
C ILE A 132 -4.50 -18.74 -11.16
N PRO A 133 -4.28 -20.00 -11.57
CA PRO A 133 -4.63 -21.14 -10.75
C PRO A 133 -3.71 -21.27 -9.53
N LEU A 134 -4.33 -21.43 -8.37
CA LEU A 134 -3.67 -21.64 -7.09
C LEU A 134 -3.76 -23.11 -6.70
N LYS A 135 -2.69 -23.63 -6.07
CA LYS A 135 -2.65 -24.98 -5.52
C LYS A 135 -2.36 -24.93 -4.03
N ASP A 136 -3.10 -25.72 -3.27
CA ASP A 136 -2.97 -25.84 -1.80
C ASP A 136 -3.14 -24.50 -1.04
N ILE A 137 -3.90 -23.56 -1.64
CA ILE A 137 -4.25 -22.26 -1.06
C ILE A 137 -5.77 -22.12 -1.07
N SER A 138 -6.35 -21.95 0.13
CA SER A 138 -7.74 -21.54 0.27
C SER A 138 -7.83 -20.02 0.26
N VAL A 139 -8.58 -19.46 -0.69
CA VAL A 139 -8.91 -18.03 -0.71
C VAL A 139 -9.95 -17.78 0.37
N LEU A 140 -9.64 -16.93 1.35
CA LEU A 140 -10.59 -16.57 2.39
C LEU A 140 -11.75 -15.75 1.81
N PRO A 141 -12.98 -15.88 2.33
CA PRO A 141 -14.08 -15.00 1.93
C PRO A 141 -13.70 -13.53 2.15
N LYS A 142 -14.08 -12.65 1.21
CA LYS A 142 -13.84 -11.22 1.37
C LYS A 142 -14.61 -10.68 2.58
N GLN A 143 -13.95 -9.85 3.39
CA GLN A 143 -14.61 -9.16 4.51
C GLN A 143 -15.62 -8.14 3.97
N SER A 144 -16.86 -8.16 4.46
CA SER A 144 -17.82 -7.09 4.14
C SER A 144 -17.57 -5.87 5.03
N LEU A 145 -17.57 -4.69 4.42
CA LEU A 145 -17.25 -3.42 5.07
C LEU A 145 -18.25 -2.35 4.63
N THR A 146 -18.73 -1.51 5.55
CA THR A 146 -19.54 -0.34 5.20
C THR A 146 -18.64 0.86 4.92
N MET A 147 -19.10 1.83 4.12
CA MET A 147 -18.35 3.06 3.86
C MET A 147 -17.98 3.82 5.15
N PRO A 148 -18.88 3.96 6.16
CA PRO A 148 -18.51 4.56 7.45
C PRO A 148 -17.37 3.83 8.16
N THR A 149 -17.30 2.50 8.07
CA THR A 149 -16.20 1.73 8.68
C THR A 149 -14.89 1.99 7.94
N LEU A 150 -14.93 2.06 6.61
CA LEU A 150 -13.76 2.38 5.78
C LEU A 150 -13.25 3.80 6.07
N LEU A 151 -14.15 4.77 6.20
CA LEU A 151 -13.83 6.14 6.59
C LEU A 151 -13.20 6.20 7.98
N ALA A 152 -13.74 5.46 8.96
CA ALA A 152 -13.16 5.38 10.30
C ALA A 152 -11.73 4.81 10.27
N VAL A 153 -11.47 3.80 9.43
CA VAL A 153 -10.12 3.26 9.24
C VAL A 153 -9.19 4.31 8.61
N ALA A 154 -9.62 4.96 7.53
CA ALA A 154 -8.86 5.99 6.82
C ALA A 154 -8.57 7.21 7.68
N ALA A 155 -9.51 7.64 8.52
CA ALA A 155 -9.37 8.81 9.39
C ALA A 155 -8.17 8.70 10.34
N ARG A 156 -7.80 7.48 10.76
CA ARG A 156 -6.66 7.21 11.67
C ARG A 156 -5.30 7.61 11.09
N PHE A 157 -5.22 7.80 9.77
CA PHE A 157 -4.02 8.27 9.10
C PHE A 157 -3.79 9.77 9.24
N PHE A 158 -4.76 10.54 9.73
CA PHE A 158 -4.64 11.99 9.89
C PHE A 158 -4.30 12.35 11.34
N ASN A 159 -3.15 12.98 11.56
CA ASN A 159 -2.73 13.45 12.88
C ASN A 159 -3.25 14.85 13.17
N HIS A 160 -2.93 15.80 12.30
CA HIS A 160 -3.36 17.19 12.42
C HIS A 160 -3.38 17.90 11.07
N LEU A 161 -4.03 19.06 11.07
CA LEU A 161 -4.08 20.01 9.97
C LEU A 161 -3.58 21.35 10.46
N GLU A 162 -2.94 22.09 9.55
CA GLU A 162 -2.71 23.52 9.72
C GLU A 162 -3.21 24.25 8.47
N THR A 163 -3.88 25.38 8.67
CA THR A 163 -4.10 26.33 7.57
C THR A 163 -2.83 27.14 7.38
N ARG A 164 -2.21 27.01 6.21
CA ARG A 164 -1.08 27.81 5.75
C ARG A 164 -1.58 29.09 5.09
N PRO A 165 -0.70 30.10 4.88
CA PRO A 165 -1.05 31.29 4.11
C PRO A 165 -1.72 30.92 2.78
N ASN A 166 -2.73 31.70 2.37
CA ASN A 166 -3.60 31.48 1.21
C ASN A 166 -4.63 30.34 1.35
N ASP A 167 -5.13 30.11 2.56
CA ASP A 167 -6.17 29.10 2.87
C ASP A 167 -5.78 27.66 2.49
N HIS A 168 -4.49 27.38 2.36
CA HIS A 168 -4.00 26.05 2.02
C HIS A 168 -3.95 25.17 3.26
N VAL A 169 -4.69 24.06 3.27
CA VAL A 169 -4.66 23.09 4.38
C VAL A 169 -3.50 22.12 4.18
N ALA A 170 -2.54 22.12 5.10
CA ALA A 170 -1.44 21.16 5.11
C ALA A 170 -1.73 20.01 6.09
N TRP A 171 -1.51 18.79 5.59
CA TRP A 171 -1.88 17.55 6.25
C TRP A 171 -0.67 16.87 6.86
N PHE A 172 -0.79 16.48 8.12
CA PHE A 172 0.22 15.70 8.80
C PHE A 172 -0.29 14.29 9.01
N MET A 173 0.39 13.35 8.36
CA MET A 173 -0.03 11.96 8.31
C MET A 173 0.62 11.13 9.43
N ASN A 174 -0.14 10.19 9.98
CA ASN A 174 0.31 9.19 10.93
C ASN A 174 1.06 8.05 10.21
N LEU A 175 2.26 8.36 9.71
CA LEU A 175 3.13 7.42 8.99
C LEU A 175 4.33 7.01 9.85
N LYS A 176 4.79 5.76 9.73
CA LYS A 176 5.97 5.29 10.47
C LYS A 176 7.16 6.18 10.16
N GLY A 177 7.88 6.62 11.20
CA GLY A 177 9.06 7.47 11.03
C GLY A 177 8.78 8.97 11.01
N THR A 178 7.53 9.41 11.12
CA THR A 178 7.21 10.82 11.40
C THR A 178 7.26 11.10 12.91
N PRO A 179 7.55 12.34 13.35
CA PRO A 179 7.55 12.71 14.76
C PRO A 179 6.20 12.49 15.46
N ASP A 180 5.12 12.52 14.69
CA ASP A 180 3.74 12.33 15.17
C ASP A 180 3.25 10.90 14.98
N TYR A 181 4.14 9.94 14.72
CA TYR A 181 3.74 8.55 14.57
C TYR A 181 3.18 7.98 15.88
N ASP A 182 1.99 7.38 15.82
CA ASP A 182 1.39 6.64 16.93
C ASP A 182 1.06 5.20 16.50
N ALA A 183 1.77 4.24 17.08
CA ALA A 183 1.60 2.82 16.81
C ALA A 183 0.32 2.23 17.43
N SER A 184 -0.21 2.85 18.49
CA SER A 184 -1.40 2.36 19.21
C SER A 184 -2.68 2.46 18.38
N GLU A 185 -2.63 3.27 17.33
CA GLU A 185 -3.75 3.60 16.45
C GLU A 185 -3.82 2.70 15.21
N VAL A 186 -2.81 1.85 15.04
CA VAL A 186 -2.77 0.82 14.00
C VAL A 186 -3.71 -0.28 14.43
N GLY A 187 -4.69 -0.60 13.59
CA GLY A 187 -5.62 -1.68 13.83
C GLY A 187 -5.02 -3.00 13.38
N ASN A 188 -5.75 -4.09 13.61
CA ASN A 188 -5.37 -5.42 13.11
C ASN A 188 -6.06 -5.71 11.76
N GLN A 189 -6.03 -4.76 10.83
CA GLN A 189 -6.68 -4.89 9.50
C GLN A 189 -5.71 -4.54 8.35
N PRO A 190 -4.65 -5.34 8.12
CA PRO A 190 -3.52 -4.96 7.26
C PRO A 190 -3.92 -4.57 5.85
N LEU A 191 -4.82 -5.35 5.24
CA LEU A 191 -5.22 -5.18 3.84
C LEU A 191 -6.14 -3.96 3.63
N ILE A 192 -7.00 -3.64 4.61
CA ILE A 192 -7.89 -2.47 4.59
C ILE A 192 -7.05 -1.21 4.84
N GLU A 193 -6.12 -1.28 5.78
CA GLU A 193 -5.22 -0.17 6.08
C GLU A 193 -4.27 0.14 4.93
N ALA A 194 -3.72 -0.89 4.27
CA ALA A 194 -2.90 -0.71 3.08
C ALA A 194 -3.69 -0.03 1.94
N PHE A 195 -4.94 -0.43 1.75
CA PHE A 195 -5.84 0.21 0.80
C PHE A 195 -6.09 1.68 1.16
N CYS A 196 -6.46 1.99 2.41
CA CYS A 196 -6.69 3.37 2.84
C CYS A 196 -5.43 4.23 2.70
N SER A 197 -4.27 3.69 3.08
CA SER A 197 -2.99 4.37 2.92
C SER A 197 -2.70 4.68 1.46
N GLU A 198 -2.87 3.70 0.56
CA GLU A 198 -2.68 3.90 -0.88
C GLU A 198 -3.62 4.98 -1.42
N ALA A 199 -4.92 4.87 -1.12
CA ALA A 199 -5.94 5.81 -1.59
C ALA A 199 -5.62 7.24 -1.14
N ILE A 200 -5.31 7.45 0.15
CA ILE A 200 -4.97 8.77 0.67
C ILE A 200 -3.69 9.30 0.04
N MET A 201 -2.64 8.46 -0.08
CA MET A 201 -1.37 8.91 -0.66
C MET A 201 -1.52 9.27 -2.14
N LYS A 202 -2.18 8.43 -2.96
CA LYS A 202 -2.46 8.74 -4.38
C LYS A 202 -3.25 10.04 -4.51
N TRP A 203 -4.30 10.17 -3.71
CA TRP A 203 -5.13 11.37 -3.67
C TRP A 203 -4.33 12.62 -3.25
N SER A 204 -3.41 12.49 -2.28
CA SER A 204 -2.61 13.61 -1.77
C SER A 204 -1.63 14.22 -2.78
N PHE A 205 -1.27 13.47 -3.82
CA PHE A 205 -0.39 13.96 -4.90
C PHE A 205 -1.15 14.52 -6.10
N LEU A 206 -2.49 14.49 -6.10
CA LEU A 206 -3.28 15.08 -7.16
C LEU A 206 -3.26 16.62 -7.05
N PRO A 207 -3.06 17.36 -8.16
CA PRO A 207 -3.09 18.82 -8.17
C PRO A 207 -4.36 19.39 -7.54
N GLU A 208 -5.49 18.72 -7.76
CA GLU A 208 -6.78 19.05 -7.18
C GLU A 208 -6.71 19.11 -5.65
N TRP A 209 -5.95 18.22 -4.99
CA TRP A 209 -5.83 18.23 -3.52
C TRP A 209 -5.08 19.44 -2.96
N SER A 210 -4.10 19.95 -3.71
CA SER A 210 -3.43 21.20 -3.35
C SER A 210 -4.34 22.44 -3.48
N GLN A 211 -5.46 22.30 -4.20
CA GLN A 211 -6.37 23.38 -4.59
C GLN A 211 -7.82 23.19 -4.11
N LEU A 212 -8.17 22.05 -3.50
CA LEU A 212 -9.55 21.70 -3.15
C LEU A 212 -10.07 22.76 -2.17
N PRO A 213 -11.06 23.59 -2.58
CA PRO A 213 -11.76 24.41 -1.62
C PRO A 213 -12.65 23.45 -0.84
N TYR A 214 -12.17 22.95 0.29
CA TYR A 214 -13.01 22.19 1.21
C TYR A 214 -14.32 22.94 1.45
N GLU A 215 -15.40 22.22 1.76
CA GLU A 215 -16.65 22.90 2.13
C GLU A 215 -16.36 23.93 3.23
N ARG A 216 -16.98 25.11 3.18
CA ARG A 216 -16.72 26.20 4.16
C ARG A 216 -16.75 25.71 5.61
N ARG A 217 -17.67 24.81 5.92
CA ARG A 217 -17.80 24.18 7.23
C ARG A 217 -16.53 23.43 7.67
N PHE A 218 -15.85 22.76 6.74
CA PHE A 218 -14.59 22.08 7.02
C PHE A 218 -13.52 23.09 7.46
N TYR A 219 -13.39 24.23 6.76
CA TYR A 219 -12.47 25.30 7.16
C TYR A 219 -12.80 25.87 8.52
N GLU A 220 -14.08 26.13 8.80
CA GLU A 220 -14.55 26.63 10.10
C GLU A 220 -14.22 25.65 11.24
N GLU A 221 -14.37 24.34 10.99
CA GLU A 221 -14.02 23.30 11.98
C GLU A 221 -12.51 23.19 12.20
N VAL A 222 -11.69 23.29 11.14
CA VAL A 222 -10.22 23.33 11.25
C VAL A 222 -9.73 24.58 11.98
N GLU A 223 -10.29 25.75 11.68
CA GLU A 223 -9.94 27.01 12.34
C GLU A 223 -10.33 26.96 13.82
N ALA A 224 -11.53 26.47 14.15
CA ALA A 224 -11.97 26.28 15.52
C ALA A 224 -11.03 25.33 16.29
N LEU A 225 -10.59 24.24 15.66
CA LEU A 225 -9.63 23.31 16.24
C LEU A 225 -8.25 23.95 16.44
N THR A 226 -7.78 24.72 15.47
CA THR A 226 -6.51 25.48 15.53
C THR A 226 -6.54 26.50 16.68
N ASN A 227 -7.64 27.23 16.83
CA ASN A 227 -7.80 28.20 17.92
C ASN A 227 -7.83 27.52 19.30
N ARG A 228 -8.53 26.38 19.44
CA ARG A 228 -8.54 25.62 20.71
C ARG A 228 -7.17 25.08 21.08
N THR A 229 -6.35 24.75 20.09
CA THR A 229 -5.03 24.12 20.30
C THR A 229 -3.92 25.14 20.53
N ALA A 230 -4.09 26.37 20.02
CA ALA A 230 -3.24 27.51 20.35
C ALA A 230 -3.24 27.86 21.86
N LEU A 231 -4.34 27.54 22.57
CA LEU A 231 -4.47 27.75 24.01
C LEU A 231 -3.70 26.72 24.86
N LEU A 232 -3.22 25.64 24.26
CA LEU A 232 -2.47 24.59 24.95
C LEU A 232 -0.97 24.87 24.88
N THR A 233 -0.24 24.60 25.95
CA THR A 233 1.23 24.74 26.00
C THR A 233 1.95 23.40 25.84
N ASP A 234 1.33 22.32 26.32
CA ASP A 234 1.90 20.97 26.26
C ASP A 234 1.63 20.27 24.90
N ALA A 235 2.66 19.63 24.35
CA ALA A 235 2.60 18.98 23.04
C ALA A 235 1.78 17.68 23.05
N LYS A 236 1.72 16.98 24.19
CA LYS A 236 0.89 15.79 24.38
C LYS A 236 -0.58 16.20 24.43
N ASP A 237 -0.93 17.22 25.24
CA ASP A 237 -2.30 17.72 25.34
C ASP A 237 -2.83 18.21 23.98
N LYS A 238 -1.98 18.89 23.19
CA LYS A 238 -2.30 19.27 21.81
C LYS A 238 -2.64 18.05 20.95
N ARG A 239 -1.83 16.99 21.00
CA ARG A 239 -2.07 15.77 20.20
C ARG A 239 -3.33 15.04 20.64
N GLU A 240 -3.58 14.95 21.94
CA GLU A 240 -4.79 14.32 22.49
C GLU A 240 -6.06 15.08 22.11
N LEU A 241 -5.99 16.40 21.91
CA LEU A 241 -7.12 17.20 21.44
C LEU A 241 -7.28 17.15 19.91
N VAL A 242 -6.19 17.34 19.17
CA VAL A 242 -6.25 17.49 17.70
C VAL A 242 -6.60 16.19 17.01
N ARG A 243 -5.96 15.07 17.40
CA ARG A 243 -6.11 13.82 16.66
C ARG A 243 -7.55 13.29 16.67
N PRO A 244 -8.28 13.24 17.80
CA PRO A 244 -9.67 12.78 17.79
C PRO A 244 -10.59 13.71 17.00
N ALA A 245 -10.43 15.03 17.16
CA ALA A 245 -11.21 16.01 16.40
C ALA A 245 -10.94 15.93 14.90
N MET A 246 -9.68 15.70 14.52
CA MET A 246 -9.29 15.51 13.14
C MET A 246 -9.90 14.25 12.53
N ARG A 247 -9.89 13.16 13.29
CA ARG A 247 -10.51 11.91 12.86
C ARG A 247 -12.00 12.08 12.64
N ASP A 248 -12.69 12.70 13.60
CA ASP A 248 -14.11 12.98 13.51
C ASP A 248 -14.42 13.81 12.25
N LEU A 249 -13.67 14.89 12.02
CA LEU A 249 -13.77 15.70 10.80
C LEU A 249 -13.60 14.85 9.53
N MET A 250 -12.56 14.01 9.48
CA MET A 250 -12.27 13.19 8.30
C MET A 250 -13.28 12.06 8.09
N THR A 251 -13.90 11.53 9.14
CA THR A 251 -14.99 10.56 8.99
C THR A 251 -16.23 11.14 8.32
N HIS A 252 -16.36 12.47 8.29
CA HIS A 252 -17.46 13.18 7.63
C HIS A 252 -17.01 13.89 6.33
N SER A 253 -15.75 13.73 5.90
CA SER A 253 -15.26 14.35 4.66
C SER A 253 -15.78 13.62 3.43
N LYS A 254 -16.58 14.32 2.62
CA LYS A 254 -17.08 13.83 1.33
C LYS A 254 -15.96 13.64 0.32
N GLU A 255 -14.91 14.45 0.41
CA GLU A 255 -13.74 14.37 -0.46
C GLU A 255 -12.94 13.11 -0.16
N LEU A 256 -12.70 12.79 1.11
CA LEU A 256 -12.08 11.53 1.50
C LEU A 256 -12.94 10.34 1.08
N GLU A 257 -14.25 10.41 1.30
CA GLU A 257 -15.18 9.35 0.88
C GLU A 257 -15.09 9.12 -0.64
N LYS A 258 -15.12 10.20 -1.44
CA LYS A 258 -14.99 10.13 -2.89
C LYS A 258 -13.65 9.52 -3.32
N ALA A 259 -12.55 9.90 -2.66
CA ALA A 259 -11.22 9.37 -2.95
C ALA A 259 -11.16 7.86 -2.69
N LEU A 260 -11.65 7.42 -1.52
CA LEU A 260 -11.73 6.00 -1.15
C LEU A 260 -12.62 5.21 -2.11
N LEU A 261 -13.80 5.73 -2.47
CA LEU A 261 -14.68 5.07 -3.43
C LEU A 261 -14.04 4.95 -4.83
N THR A 262 -13.35 5.99 -5.27
CA THR A 262 -12.66 5.98 -6.57
C THR A 262 -11.58 4.90 -6.60
N GLU A 263 -10.71 4.85 -5.60
CA GLU A 263 -9.66 3.82 -5.53
C GLU A 263 -10.25 2.42 -5.34
N TYR A 264 -11.35 2.30 -4.58
CA TYR A 264 -12.06 1.04 -4.40
C TYR A 264 -12.57 0.51 -5.73
N GLU A 265 -13.27 1.32 -6.53
CA GLU A 265 -13.79 0.88 -7.82
C GLU A 265 -12.70 0.43 -8.80
N LEU A 266 -11.51 1.04 -8.72
CA LEU A 266 -10.34 0.65 -9.52
C LEU A 266 -9.72 -0.69 -9.08
N SER A 267 -9.87 -1.05 -7.81
CA SER A 267 -9.14 -2.17 -7.18
C SER A 267 -10.03 -3.32 -6.68
N LYS A 268 -11.35 -3.14 -6.61
CA LYS A 268 -12.32 -4.02 -5.93
C LYS A 268 -12.22 -5.50 -6.28
N GLU A 269 -11.82 -5.83 -7.51
CA GLU A 269 -11.73 -7.22 -7.98
C GLU A 269 -10.72 -8.02 -7.15
N TRP A 270 -9.58 -7.41 -6.79
CA TRP A 270 -8.50 -8.09 -6.07
C TRP A 270 -8.41 -7.74 -4.58
N LEU A 271 -9.21 -6.79 -4.07
CA LEU A 271 -9.21 -6.47 -2.65
C LEU A 271 -9.75 -7.64 -1.81
N GLY A 272 -9.20 -7.80 -0.60
CA GLY A 272 -9.66 -8.78 0.39
C GLY A 272 -10.96 -8.41 1.11
N PHE A 273 -11.63 -7.34 0.69
CA PHE A 273 -12.88 -6.87 1.25
C PHE A 273 -13.84 -6.40 0.16
N THR A 274 -15.12 -6.29 0.50
CA THR A 274 -16.17 -5.72 -0.35
C THR A 274 -16.90 -4.61 0.39
N LEU A 275 -17.20 -3.52 -0.30
CA LEU A 275 -18.08 -2.48 0.21
C LEU A 275 -19.54 -2.89 0.08
N ILE A 276 -20.26 -2.80 1.20
CA ILE A 276 -21.71 -2.99 1.28
C ILE A 276 -22.39 -1.66 1.62
N LYS A 277 -23.63 -1.53 1.15
CA LYS A 277 -24.49 -0.37 1.44
C LYS A 277 -24.94 -0.36 2.89
#